data_AF-A0A0G1L2W0-F1
#
_entry.id   AF-A0A0G1L2W0-F1
#
_cell.length_a   1.000
_cell.length_b   1.000
_cell.length_c   1.000
_cell.angle_alpha   90.00
_cell.angle_beta   90.00
_cell.angle_gamma   90.00
#
_symmetry.space_group_name_H-M   'P 1'
#
loop_
_entity.id
_entity.type
_entity.pdbx_description
1 polymer ?
#
loop_
_entity_poly.entity_id
_entity_poly.type
_entity_poly.pdbx_seq_one_letter_code
_entity_poly.pdbx_strand_id
1 'polypeptide(L)' 'AGSKQQNIWGINIKPEERGDEFIEFDSLINIKPNQNNRTRGVEDTIVKGKIVEIVNKLVHD' A
#
# COMPACT_ATOMS: atom_id res chain seq x y z
N ALA A 1 -11.91 1.64 18.71
CA ALA A 1 -12.02 0.56 17.72
C ALA A 1 -10.97 0.79 16.63
N GLY A 2 -10.28 -0.26 16.17
CA GLY A 2 -9.27 -0.17 15.11
C GLY A 2 -9.81 -0.61 13.75
N SER A 3 -8.98 -0.48 12.71
CA SER A 3 -9.28 -0.99 11.37
C SER A 3 -9.42 -2.52 11.37
N LYS A 4 -10.28 -3.06 10.50
CA LYS A 4 -10.36 -4.51 10.27
C LYS A 4 -9.02 -5.00 9.71
N GLN A 5 -8.47 -6.09 10.25
CA GLN A 5 -7.16 -6.65 9.85
C GLN A 5 -7.02 -6.84 8.32
N GLN A 6 -8.10 -7.27 7.66
CA GLN A 6 -8.17 -7.47 6.21
C GLN A 6 -7.98 -6.19 5.37
N ASN A 7 -8.14 -5.01 5.99
CA ASN A 7 -8.01 -3.71 5.34
C ASN A 7 -6.66 -3.04 5.65
N ILE A 8 -5.77 -3.69 6.42
CA ILE A 8 -4.48 -3.12 6.81
C ILE A 8 -3.44 -3.50 5.77
N TRP A 9 -2.85 -2.50 5.12
CA TRP A 9 -1.79 -2.63 4.12
C TRP A 9 -0.65 -1.67 4.45
N GLY A 10 0.58 -2.06 4.13
CA GLY A 10 1.78 -1.25 4.35
C GLY A 10 2.33 -0.71 3.04
N ILE A 11 2.75 0.56 3.08
CA ILE A 11 3.51 1.23 2.03
C ILE A 11 4.61 2.08 2.66
N ASN A 12 5.63 2.41 1.88
CA ASN A 12 6.58 3.46 2.19
C ASN A 12 6.36 4.64 1.25
N ILE A 13 6.47 5.86 1.78
CA ILE A 13 6.48 7.08 0.98
C ILE A 13 7.93 7.52 0.85
N LYS A 14 8.36 7.84 -0.37
CA LYS A 14 9.70 8.35 -0.69
C LYS A 14 9.57 9.80 -1.19
N PRO A 15 9.56 10.81 -0.31
CA PRO A 15 9.33 12.21 -0.68
C PRO A 15 10.32 12.78 -1.72
N GLU A 16 11.51 12.19 -1.77
CA GLU A 16 12.56 12.53 -2.73
C GLU A 16 12.30 11.98 -4.15
N GLU A 17 11.47 10.96 -4.29
CA GLU A 17 11.10 10.34 -5.57
C GLU A 17 9.85 10.97 -6.16
N ARG A 18 9.67 10.84 -7.48
CA ARG A 18 8.51 11.40 -8.21
C ARG A 18 7.79 10.34 -9.04
N GLY A 19 6.53 10.60 -9.33
CA GLY A 19 5.71 9.71 -10.16
C GLY A 19 5.49 8.36 -9.49
N ASP A 20 5.66 7.28 -10.23
CA ASP A 20 5.37 5.91 -9.77
C ASP A 20 6.29 5.44 -8.63
N GLU A 21 7.48 6.04 -8.50
CA GLU A 21 8.47 5.69 -7.46
C GLU A 21 8.20 6.36 -6.11
N PHE A 22 7.26 7.32 -6.06
CA PHE A 22 6.88 8.03 -4.83
C PHE A 22 6.28 7.09 -3.76
N ILE A 23 5.62 6.00 -4.21
CA ILE A 23 4.95 5.02 -3.34
C ILE A 23 5.58 3.65 -3.55
N GLU A 24 6.23 3.13 -2.52
CA GLU A 24 6.76 1.77 -2.50
C GLU A 24 5.81 0.83 -1.76
N PHE A 25 5.46 -0.28 -2.41
CA PHE A 25 4.50 -1.25 -1.89
C PHE A 25 5.14 -2.43 -1.16
N ASP A 26 6.43 -2.35 -0.84
CA ASP A 26 7.19 -3.43 -0.21
C ASP A 26 7.14 -3.33 1.33
N SER A 27 6.40 -4.24 1.97
CA SER A 27 6.32 -4.32 3.43
C SER A 27 6.01 -5.72 3.92
N LEU A 28 6.63 -6.13 5.04
CA LEU A 28 6.37 -7.45 5.66
C LEU A 28 4.90 -7.64 6.05
N ILE A 29 4.19 -6.56 6.38
CA ILE A 29 2.76 -6.63 6.75
C ILE A 29 1.86 -7.07 5.60
N ASN A 30 2.32 -6.97 4.35
CA ASN A 30 1.57 -7.35 3.16
C ASN A 30 1.61 -8.86 2.89
N ILE A 31 2.47 -9.63 3.58
CA ILE A 31 2.46 -11.09 3.51
C ILE A 31 1.18 -11.60 4.20
N LYS A 32 0.16 -11.87 3.40
CA LYS A 32 -1.19 -12.28 3.82
C LYS A 32 -1.69 -13.46 2.99
N PRO A 33 -1.24 -14.70 3.28
CA PRO A 33 -1.66 -15.89 2.54
C PRO A 33 -3.18 -16.09 2.50
N ASN A 34 -3.90 -15.73 3.56
CA ASN A 34 -5.35 -15.83 3.65
C ASN A 34 -6.10 -14.87 2.70
N GLN A 35 -5.42 -13.85 2.16
CA GLN A 35 -5.94 -12.92 1.16
C GLN A 35 -5.27 -13.11 -0.20
N ASN A 36 -4.65 -14.28 -0.43
CA ASN A 36 -3.92 -14.62 -1.66
C ASN A 36 -2.74 -13.68 -1.99
N ASN A 37 -2.19 -12.97 -1.00
CA ASN A 37 -1.02 -12.11 -1.17
C ASN A 37 0.19 -12.72 -0.45
N ARG A 38 1.02 -13.48 -1.17
CA ARG A 38 2.18 -14.18 -0.56
C ARG A 38 3.50 -13.40 -0.65
N THR A 39 3.47 -12.22 -1.23
CA THR A 39 4.63 -11.34 -1.38
C THR A 39 4.58 -10.24 -0.33
N ARG A 40 5.67 -9.46 -0.26
CA ARG A 40 5.71 -8.21 0.51
C ARG A 40 5.08 -7.05 -0.28
N GLY A 41 4.79 -7.25 -1.56
CA GLY A 41 4.07 -6.32 -2.42
C GLY A 41 2.57 -6.30 -2.14
N VAL A 42 1.86 -5.39 -2.80
CA VAL A 42 0.39 -5.44 -2.92
C VAL A 42 0.07 -5.93 -4.33
N GLU A 43 -0.24 -7.22 -4.47
CA GLU A 43 -0.47 -7.89 -5.76
C GLU A 43 -1.86 -7.62 -6.33
N ASP A 44 -2.86 -7.38 -5.47
CA ASP A 44 -4.20 -7.01 -5.90
C ASP A 44 -4.20 -5.58 -6.45
N THR A 45 -4.44 -5.45 -7.76
CA THR A 45 -4.39 -4.17 -8.48
C THR A 45 -5.50 -3.21 -8.04
N ILE A 46 -6.65 -3.72 -7.58
CA ILE A 46 -7.74 -2.90 -7.06
C ILE A 46 -7.34 -2.30 -5.72
N VAL A 47 -6.73 -3.09 -4.83
CA VAL A 47 -6.21 -2.61 -3.55
C VAL A 47 -5.08 -1.60 -3.78
N LYS A 48 -4.14 -1.92 -4.68
CA LYS A 48 -3.02 -1.04 -5.03
C LYS A 48 -3.52 0.31 -5.55
N GLY A 49 -4.51 0.32 -6.44
CA GLY A 49 -5.12 1.54 -6.96
C GLY A 49 -5.78 2.40 -5.87
N LYS A 50 -6.51 1.77 -4.93
CA LYS A 50 -7.10 2.50 -3.78
C LYS A 50 -6.04 3.15 -2.90
N ILE A 51 -4.91 2.48 -2.68
CA ILE A 51 -3.80 3.04 -1.91
C ILE A 51 -3.25 4.29 -2.61
N VAL A 52 -2.99 4.22 -3.92
CA VAL A 52 -2.52 5.38 -4.70
C VAL A 52 -3.50 6.55 -4.61
N GLU A 53 -4.79 6.29 -4.78
CA GLU A 53 -5.83 7.32 -4.67
C GLU A 53 -5.84 7.99 -3.29
N ILE A 54 -5.75 7.20 -2.22
CA ILE A 54 -5.72 7.70 -0.84
C ILE A 54 -4.46 8.55 -0.60
N VAL A 55 -3.29 8.08 -1.03
CA VAL A 55 -2.03 8.81 -0.84
C VAL A 55 -2.07 10.14 -1.58
N ASN A 56 -2.46 10.14 -2.86
CA ASN A 56 -2.59 11.38 -3.65
C ASN A 56 -3.59 12.37 -3.05
N LYS A 57 -4.58 11.88 -2.29
CA LYS A 57 -5.59 12.70 -1.61
C LYS A 57 -5.12 13.24 -0.26
N LEU A 58 -4.16 12.60 0.42
CA LEU A 58 -3.80 12.95 1.80
C LEU A 58 -2.38 13.49 1.95
N VAL A 59 -1.51 13.21 1.00
CA VAL A 59 -0.10 13.59 1.03
C VAL A 59 0.10 14.64 -0.06
N HIS A 60 0.32 15.86 0.40
CA HIS A 60 0.57 17.05 -0.40
C HIS A 60 1.76 17.78 0.23
N ASP A 61 2.48 18.57 -0.58
CA ASP A 61 3.46 19.53 -0.08
C ASP A 61 2.82 20.61 0.81
#